data_AF-A0A834PA73-F1
#
_entry.id   AF-A0A834PA73-F1
#
_cell.length_a   1.000
_cell.length_b   1.000
_cell.length_c   1.000
_cell.angle_alpha   90.00
_cell.angle_beta   90.00
_cell.angle_gamma   90.00
#
_symmetry.space_group_name_H-M   'P 1'
#
loop_
_entity.id
_entity.type
_entity.pdbx_description
1 polymer ?
#
loop_
_entity_poly.entity_id
_entity_poly.type
_entity_poly.pdbx_seq_one_letter_code
_entity_poly.pdbx_strand_id
1 'polypeptide(L)'
;MDGLEIRGSTWELCKIKYKHFTPPHGELWCNSVWDSLLCWPPTKAFSTVKQRCPFEDGFDTTKFVEKKCGYNGRWEGQNGSSTGEESIHGWANYTTCLTPELFRLHGKVYTNLQEGEMKLDIAEKTRTLEFVGLSISLVALLASLTIFCRFRSLRNTRTRIHKNLFVAMVVQVLIRLILYIDIEVLRKKTPGTQRGIGNTVSHIPRLIPRDNASPVTYIPSPLSQPFLCEATYVLLEYAKTAMFMWMFIEGLFLHNMVTVTVFQETSYYRMYRFVGWGFPVVITLIWAIVTALYYHPKSKCWSGYNLSSYFWILEGPRFAVILLNFLFLLNIIRVLVVKLRQSHTSEIEKVLRSSTRSWIFIIFRKAVRAAVVLLPLLGITNVLFMIEAPLDNVKKFALWSYSTHFLTSFQGLFIAILYCFLNGEVRYSLANRRKETLHRILETNEYLRSKY
;
A
#
# COMPACT_ATOMS: atom_id res chain seq x y z
N MET A 1 32.97 -10.30 27.41
CA MET A 1 31.93 -9.30 27.82
C MET A 1 31.56 -8.56 26.55
N ASP A 2 30.94 -9.30 25.63
CA ASP A 2 30.70 -8.92 24.25
C ASP A 2 29.18 -8.86 24.11
N GLY A 3 28.65 -7.64 24.12
CA GLY A 3 27.21 -7.46 24.26
C GLY A 3 26.82 -6.00 24.35
N LEU A 4 27.20 -5.22 23.34
CA LEU A 4 26.64 -3.89 23.04
C LEU A 4 27.00 -3.56 21.58
N GLU A 5 26.42 -4.31 20.64
CA GLU A 5 26.35 -3.87 19.24
C GLU A 5 25.48 -2.62 19.19
N ILE A 6 26.15 -1.48 19.04
CA ILE A 6 25.58 -0.14 19.15
C ILE A 6 24.56 0.07 18.04
N ARG A 7 23.29 0.13 18.46
CA ARG A 7 22.14 0.77 17.82
C ARG A 7 22.60 2.01 17.03
N GLY A 8 22.48 1.99 15.70
CA GLY A 8 22.78 3.07 14.74
C GLY A 8 23.55 4.26 15.31
N SER A 9 24.88 4.27 15.16
CA SER A 9 25.73 5.33 15.70
C SER A 9 25.38 6.69 15.09
N THR A 10 24.83 7.63 15.84
CA THR A 10 24.66 9.00 15.35
C THR A 10 26.02 9.68 15.10
N TRP A 11 26.02 10.77 14.33
CA TRP A 11 27.21 11.62 14.13
C TRP A 11 27.94 11.95 15.45
N GLU A 12 27.18 12.30 16.49
CA GLU A 12 27.71 12.62 17.81
C GLU A 12 28.35 11.42 18.50
N LEU A 13 27.70 10.24 18.44
CA LEU A 13 28.28 8.99 18.95
C LEU A 13 29.57 8.63 18.22
N CYS A 14 29.62 8.89 16.91
CA CYS A 14 30.81 8.64 16.09
C CYS A 14 31.99 9.54 16.51
N LYS A 15 31.74 10.83 16.70
CA LYS A 15 32.74 11.79 17.19
C LYS A 15 33.26 11.41 18.57
N ILE A 16 32.37 11.07 19.49
CA ILE A 16 32.76 10.69 20.85
C ILE A 16 33.62 9.43 20.84
N LYS A 17 33.25 8.42 20.02
CA LYS A 17 33.94 7.14 19.94
C LYS A 17 35.42 7.27 19.56
N TYR A 18 35.77 8.22 18.68
CA TYR A 18 37.14 8.40 18.18
C TYR A 18 37.78 9.73 18.61
N LYS A 19 37.19 10.44 19.57
CA LYS A 19 37.67 11.75 20.05
C LYS A 19 39.13 11.73 20.53
N HIS A 20 39.57 10.63 21.12
CA HIS A 20 40.90 10.48 21.73
C HIS A 20 41.90 9.74 20.83
N PHE A 21 41.54 9.44 19.58
CA PHE A 21 42.47 8.79 18.68
C PHE A 21 43.54 9.78 18.21
N THR A 22 44.81 9.44 18.46
CA THR A 22 45.98 10.15 17.94
C THR A 22 46.78 9.22 17.04
N PRO A 23 47.06 9.60 15.78
CA PRO A 23 47.85 8.76 14.89
C PRO A 23 49.29 8.60 15.43
N PRO A 24 49.91 7.42 15.31
CA PRO A 24 51.30 7.20 15.65
C PRO A 24 52.25 8.14 14.89
N HIS A 25 53.35 8.56 15.53
CA HIS A 25 54.31 9.47 14.91
C HIS A 25 54.91 8.90 13.62
N GLY A 26 54.83 9.68 12.54
CA GLY A 26 55.37 9.31 11.22
C GLY A 26 54.39 8.53 10.33
N GLU A 27 53.18 8.21 10.80
CA GLU A 27 52.17 7.52 10.00
C GLU A 27 51.06 8.46 9.51
N LEU A 28 50.66 8.28 8.25
CA LEU A 28 49.50 8.95 7.67
C LEU A 28 48.24 8.12 7.91
N TRP A 29 47.16 8.76 8.34
CA TRP A 29 45.89 8.14 8.67
C TRP A 29 44.73 8.98 8.13
N CYS A 30 43.67 8.31 7.67
CA CYS A 30 42.38 8.93 7.43
C CYS A 30 41.64 9.12 8.76
N ASN A 31 41.08 10.30 8.96
CA ASN A 31 40.29 10.63 10.15
C ASN A 31 38.97 9.83 10.19
N SER A 32 38.44 9.61 11.40
CA SER A 32 37.11 9.03 11.57
C SER A 32 36.04 9.90 10.92
N VAL A 33 35.10 9.27 10.22
CA VAL A 33 34.03 10.01 9.53
C VAL A 33 32.70 9.27 9.61
N TRP A 34 31.63 10.04 9.76
CA TRP A 34 30.26 9.57 9.61
C TRP A 34 29.78 9.89 8.21
N ASP A 35 29.32 8.87 7.48
CA ASP A 35 28.84 9.02 6.10
C ASP A 35 27.30 8.97 5.99
N SER A 36 26.61 9.27 7.09
CA SER A 36 25.14 9.17 7.23
C SER A 36 24.57 7.75 7.38
N LEU A 37 25.40 6.70 7.25
CA LEU A 37 24.98 5.30 7.42
C LEU A 37 25.83 4.57 8.45
N LEU A 38 27.16 4.71 8.36
CA LEU A 38 28.13 4.05 9.23
C LEU A 38 29.17 5.04 9.77
N CYS A 39 29.65 4.73 10.97
CA CYS A 39 30.75 5.44 11.60
C CYS A 39 32.06 4.75 11.24
N TRP A 40 32.84 5.37 10.37
CA TRP A 40 34.11 4.83 9.90
C TRP A 40 35.23 5.11 10.89
N PRO A 41 35.99 4.09 11.34
CA PRO A 41 37.11 4.28 12.24
C PRO A 41 38.28 4.98 11.54
N PRO A 42 39.17 5.63 12.31
CA PRO A 42 40.46 6.07 11.79
C PRO A 42 41.20 4.89 11.15
N THR A 43 41.69 5.10 9.94
CA THR A 43 42.23 4.01 9.11
C THR A 43 43.58 4.44 8.53
N LYS A 44 44.59 3.55 8.58
CA LYS A 44 45.94 3.85 8.09
C LYS A 44 45.94 4.14 6.58
N ALA A 45 46.80 5.05 6.13
CA ALA A 45 46.96 5.35 4.71
C ALA A 45 47.29 4.10 3.89
N PHE A 46 46.80 4.04 2.65
CA PHE A 46 46.95 2.91 1.74
C PHE A 46 46.32 1.59 2.24
N SER A 47 45.31 1.68 3.11
CA SER A 47 44.59 0.51 3.62
C SER A 47 43.08 0.63 3.42
N THR A 48 42.41 -0.52 3.41
CA THR A 48 40.95 -0.63 3.25
C THR A 48 40.35 -1.13 4.55
N VAL A 49 39.31 -0.43 5.03
CA VAL A 49 38.53 -0.84 6.19
C VAL A 49 37.21 -1.47 5.73
N LYS A 50 36.79 -2.53 6.42
CA LYS A 50 35.54 -3.24 6.17
C LYS A 50 34.65 -3.19 7.42
N GLN A 51 33.37 -2.94 7.22
CA GLN A 51 32.36 -2.98 8.28
C GLN A 51 31.14 -3.78 7.82
N ARG A 52 30.40 -4.36 8.76
CA ARG A 52 29.12 -5.01 8.45
C ARG A 52 28.14 -3.99 7.90
N CYS A 53 27.30 -4.43 6.97
CA CYS A 53 26.26 -3.58 6.41
C CYS A 53 25.34 -3.06 7.53
N PRO A 54 24.93 -1.78 7.47
CA PRO A 54 24.09 -1.18 8.51
C PRO A 54 22.73 -1.87 8.57
N PHE A 55 22.12 -1.84 9.76
CA PHE A 55 20.78 -2.37 10.02
C PHE A 55 19.69 -1.40 9.48
N GLU A 56 19.64 -1.24 8.16
CA GLU A 56 18.68 -0.41 7.42
C GLU A 56 17.75 -1.26 6.53
N ASP A 57 16.59 -0.69 6.16
CA ASP A 57 15.61 -1.37 5.32
C ASP A 57 16.18 -1.69 3.93
N GLY A 58 16.03 -2.94 3.50
CA GLY A 58 16.53 -3.40 2.20
C GLY A 58 18.02 -3.76 2.15
N PHE A 59 18.72 -3.70 3.29
CA PHE A 59 20.13 -4.09 3.40
C PHE A 59 20.27 -5.49 4.01
N ASP A 60 21.24 -6.25 3.50
CA ASP A 60 21.62 -7.57 3.99
C ASP A 60 22.76 -7.44 5.01
N THR A 61 22.41 -7.58 6.28
CA THR A 61 23.33 -7.42 7.43
C THR A 61 24.42 -8.50 7.50
N THR A 62 24.30 -9.58 6.72
CA THR A 62 25.33 -10.63 6.62
C THR A 62 26.52 -10.23 5.76
N LYS A 63 26.37 -9.17 4.96
CA LYS A 63 27.40 -8.67 4.04
C LYS A 63 28.23 -7.56 4.66
N PHE A 64 29.29 -7.18 3.94
CA PHE A 64 30.23 -6.14 4.34
C PHE A 64 30.30 -5.03 3.29
N VAL A 65 30.47 -3.81 3.79
CA VAL A 65 30.81 -2.63 3.01
C VAL A 65 32.27 -2.25 3.28
N GLU A 66 32.95 -1.80 2.24
CA GLU A 66 34.35 -1.43 2.30
C GLU A 66 34.56 0.03 1.91
N LYS A 67 35.58 0.62 2.53
CA LYS A 67 36.02 2.00 2.30
C LYS A 67 37.53 2.08 2.32
N LYS A 68 38.11 2.83 1.39
CA LYS A 68 39.55 2.86 1.16
C LYS A 68 40.16 4.21 1.56
N CYS A 69 41.26 4.13 2.30
CA CYS A 69 42.07 5.28 2.68
C CYS A 69 43.21 5.46 1.67
N GLY A 70 43.30 6.63 1.07
CA GLY A 70 44.31 6.97 0.08
C GLY A 70 45.71 7.10 0.69
N TYR A 71 46.72 7.24 -0.17
CA TYR A 71 48.12 7.39 0.22
C TYR A 71 48.41 8.70 0.98
N ASN A 72 47.59 9.74 0.77
CA ASN A 72 47.74 11.07 1.35
C ASN A 72 47.04 11.25 2.71
N GLY A 73 46.54 10.16 3.32
CA GLY A 73 45.77 10.23 4.56
C GLY A 73 44.37 10.85 4.39
N ARG A 74 43.82 10.85 3.17
CA ARG A 74 42.43 11.25 2.88
C ARG A 74 41.64 10.09 2.32
N TRP A 75 40.33 10.10 2.54
CA TRP A 75 39.45 9.06 2.02
C TRP A 75 39.36 9.14 0.49
N GLU A 76 39.31 7.99 -0.18
CA GLU A 76 39.13 7.94 -1.64
C GLU A 76 37.68 8.28 -2.03
N GLY A 77 37.52 9.10 -3.07
CA GLY A 77 36.24 9.35 -3.73
C GLY A 77 35.85 8.22 -4.67
N GLN A 78 34.67 8.33 -5.29
CA GLN A 78 34.10 7.29 -6.17
C GLN A 78 35.02 6.94 -7.36
N ASN A 79 35.74 7.93 -7.89
CA ASN A 79 36.65 7.77 -9.02
C ASN A 79 38.06 7.34 -8.58
N GLY A 80 38.25 6.99 -7.31
CA GLY A 80 39.56 6.66 -6.73
C GLY A 80 40.46 7.88 -6.51
N SER A 81 39.96 9.10 -6.75
CA SER A 81 40.70 10.32 -6.47
C SER A 81 40.66 10.65 -4.97
N SER A 82 41.82 11.00 -4.41
CA SER A 82 41.98 11.46 -3.02
C SER A 82 42.17 12.98 -2.93
N THR A 83 41.84 13.70 -4.02
CA THR A 83 42.04 15.14 -4.21
C THR A 83 40.70 15.80 -4.58
N GLY A 84 40.10 16.55 -3.65
CA GLY A 84 38.84 17.27 -3.84
C GLY A 84 38.00 17.38 -2.56
N GLU A 85 36.91 18.17 -2.57
CA GLU A 85 35.95 18.29 -1.44
C GLU A 85 35.31 16.93 -1.07
N GLU A 86 35.14 16.01 -2.04
CA GLU A 86 34.60 14.66 -1.82
C GLU A 86 35.50 13.77 -0.94
N SER A 87 36.80 14.10 -0.82
CA SER A 87 37.77 13.34 -0.02
C SER A 87 37.60 13.50 1.51
N ILE A 88 36.77 14.47 1.94
CA ILE A 88 36.49 14.72 3.36
C ILE A 88 35.62 13.60 3.93
N HIS A 89 34.57 13.22 3.20
CA HIS A 89 33.67 12.14 3.60
C HIS A 89 34.06 10.81 2.99
N GLY A 90 34.66 10.78 1.80
CA GLY A 90 35.03 9.55 1.10
C GLY A 90 33.83 8.75 0.59
N TRP A 91 34.08 7.89 -0.37
CA TRP A 91 33.06 7.03 -0.97
C TRP A 91 33.13 5.60 -0.41
N ALA A 92 31.97 5.01 -0.15
CA ALA A 92 31.83 3.61 0.27
C ALA A 92 30.80 2.92 -0.62
N ASN A 93 31.12 1.70 -1.08
CA ASN A 93 30.26 0.97 -2.01
C ASN A 93 29.16 0.19 -1.28
N TYR A 94 28.01 0.84 -1.05
CA TYR A 94 26.86 0.20 -0.41
C TYR A 94 26.04 -0.70 -1.34
N THR A 95 26.36 -0.77 -2.63
CA THR A 95 25.64 -1.64 -3.57
C THR A 95 25.77 -3.12 -3.19
N THR A 96 26.88 -3.51 -2.56
CA THR A 96 27.09 -4.87 -2.04
C THR A 96 26.10 -5.23 -0.94
N CYS A 97 25.70 -4.25 -0.13
CA CYS A 97 24.77 -4.42 0.98
C CYS A 97 23.33 -4.62 0.56
N LEU A 98 22.96 -4.38 -0.70
CA LEU A 98 21.57 -4.53 -1.14
C LEU A 98 21.13 -6.00 -1.13
N THR A 99 19.88 -6.23 -0.74
CA THR A 99 19.23 -7.53 -0.97
C THR A 99 19.13 -7.82 -2.47
N PRO A 100 19.20 -9.10 -2.90
CA PRO A 100 19.20 -9.44 -4.32
C PRO A 100 17.94 -8.94 -5.05
N GLU A 101 16.81 -8.88 -4.36
CA GLU A 101 15.56 -8.36 -4.89
C GLU A 101 15.62 -6.83 -5.11
N LEU A 102 16.14 -6.10 -4.12
CA LEU A 102 16.26 -4.63 -4.20
C LEU A 102 17.32 -4.22 -5.23
N PHE A 103 18.42 -4.97 -5.35
CA PHE A 103 19.42 -4.78 -6.39
C PHE A 103 18.81 -4.91 -7.80
N ARG A 104 17.97 -5.92 -8.02
CA ARG A 104 17.24 -6.09 -9.29
C ARG A 104 16.27 -4.94 -9.57
N LEU A 105 15.55 -4.49 -8.54
CA LEU A 105 14.64 -3.35 -8.69
C LEU A 105 15.44 -2.07 -9.02
N HIS A 106 16.55 -1.83 -8.33
CA HIS A 106 17.43 -0.69 -8.59
C HIS A 106 17.91 -0.68 -10.04
N GLY A 107 18.33 -1.84 -10.57
CA GLY A 107 18.73 -1.96 -11.99
C GLY A 107 17.60 -1.68 -12.98
N LYS A 108 16.34 -2.04 -12.67
CA LYS A 108 15.17 -1.73 -13.52
C LYS A 108 14.73 -0.26 -13.42
N VAL A 109 14.92 0.37 -12.26
CA VAL A 109 14.50 1.76 -12.01
C VAL A 109 15.53 2.74 -12.56
N TYR A 110 16.82 2.51 -12.30
CA TYR A 110 17.94 3.40 -12.65
C TYR A 110 18.71 2.90 -13.87
N THR A 111 18.04 2.81 -15.02
CA THR A 111 18.68 2.64 -16.33
C THR A 111 19.45 3.90 -16.72
N ASN A 112 18.82 5.06 -16.54
CA ASN A 112 19.38 6.40 -16.68
C ASN A 112 19.05 7.20 -15.42
N LEU A 113 19.95 8.08 -14.98
CA LEU A 113 19.73 8.88 -13.77
C LEU A 113 18.43 9.70 -13.85
N GLN A 114 18.27 10.45 -14.94
CA GLN A 114 17.10 11.30 -15.15
C GLN A 114 15.78 10.51 -15.14
N GLU A 115 15.78 9.29 -15.69
CA GLU A 115 14.60 8.42 -15.66
C GLU A 115 14.31 7.86 -14.28
N GLY A 116 15.35 7.50 -13.51
CA GLY A 116 15.22 7.02 -12.15
C GLY A 116 14.61 8.08 -11.22
N GLU A 117 15.09 9.33 -11.32
CA GLU A 117 14.52 10.46 -10.56
C GLU A 117 13.06 10.72 -10.91
N MET A 118 12.71 10.70 -12.21
CA MET A 118 11.30 10.84 -12.63
C MET A 118 10.42 9.70 -12.10
N LYS A 119 10.89 8.45 -12.15
CA LYS A 119 10.16 7.28 -11.61
C LYS A 119 9.94 7.40 -10.09
N LEU A 120 10.91 7.92 -9.35
CA LEU A 120 10.78 8.16 -7.91
C LEU A 120 9.82 9.30 -7.58
N ASP A 121 9.88 10.43 -8.31
CA ASP A 121 8.92 11.52 -8.13
C ASP A 121 7.49 11.03 -8.37
N ILE A 122 7.26 10.25 -9.43
CA ILE A 122 5.96 9.63 -9.71
C ILE A 122 5.49 8.78 -8.53
N ALA A 123 6.36 7.93 -7.95
CA ALA A 123 6.02 7.09 -6.81
C ALA A 123 5.67 7.92 -5.55
N GLU A 124 6.34 9.05 -5.34
CA GLU A 124 6.03 9.95 -4.24
C GLU A 124 4.67 10.66 -4.43
N LYS A 125 4.39 11.12 -5.65
CA LYS A 125 3.10 11.74 -5.98
C LYS A 125 1.95 10.73 -5.87
N THR A 126 2.13 9.49 -6.34
CA THR A 126 1.08 8.47 -6.27
C THR A 126 0.82 8.04 -4.82
N ARG A 127 1.85 7.97 -3.97
CA ARG A 127 1.70 7.75 -2.52
C ARG A 127 0.85 8.85 -1.86
N THR A 128 1.09 10.11 -2.22
CA THR A 128 0.30 11.24 -1.70
C THR A 128 -1.16 11.15 -2.17
N LEU A 129 -1.39 10.83 -3.44
CA LEU A 129 -2.72 10.61 -3.99
C LEU A 129 -3.45 9.49 -3.25
N GLU A 130 -2.75 8.40 -2.96
CA GLU A 130 -3.32 7.26 -2.25
C GLU A 130 -3.69 7.59 -0.80
N PHE A 131 -2.84 8.32 -0.09
CA PHE A 131 -3.13 8.79 1.26
C PHE A 131 -4.44 9.62 1.30
N VAL A 132 -4.58 10.56 0.37
CA VAL A 132 -5.80 11.41 0.27
C VAL A 132 -7.02 10.57 -0.11
N GLY A 133 -6.90 9.71 -1.13
CA GLY A 133 -8.00 8.87 -1.62
C GLY A 133 -8.50 7.88 -0.56
N LEU A 134 -7.60 7.22 0.15
CA LEU A 134 -7.93 6.31 1.25
C LEU A 134 -8.64 7.03 2.40
N SER A 135 -8.23 8.26 2.72
CA SER A 135 -8.88 9.08 3.75
C SER A 135 -10.32 9.43 3.39
N ILE A 136 -10.57 9.84 2.14
CA ILE A 136 -11.92 10.13 1.64
C ILE A 136 -12.78 8.85 1.64
N SER A 137 -12.23 7.74 1.14
CA SER A 137 -12.89 6.43 1.14
C SER A 137 -13.26 5.97 2.55
N LEU A 138 -12.38 6.18 3.55
CA LEU A 138 -12.65 5.83 4.94
C LEU A 138 -13.88 6.56 5.48
N VAL A 139 -13.95 7.88 5.29
CA VAL A 139 -15.10 8.69 5.74
C VAL A 139 -16.39 8.19 5.11
N ALA A 140 -16.39 7.93 3.80
CA ALA A 140 -17.56 7.43 3.08
C ALA A 140 -18.00 6.04 3.55
N LEU A 141 -17.06 5.13 3.81
CA LEU A 141 -17.34 3.78 4.32
C LEU A 141 -17.90 3.81 5.75
N LEU A 142 -17.33 4.63 6.63
CA LEU A 142 -17.83 4.80 8.00
C LEU A 142 -19.25 5.39 8.04
N ALA A 143 -19.52 6.39 7.21
CA ALA A 143 -20.85 6.96 7.05
C ALA A 143 -21.85 5.89 6.56
N SER A 144 -21.47 5.10 5.56
CA SER A 144 -22.31 4.03 5.00
C SER A 144 -22.58 2.91 6.01
N LEU A 145 -21.57 2.47 6.76
CA LEU A 145 -21.72 1.50 7.85
C LEU A 145 -22.67 2.01 8.93
N THR A 146 -22.54 3.28 9.31
CA THR A 146 -23.42 3.91 10.30
C THR A 146 -24.88 3.88 9.85
N ILE A 147 -25.14 4.24 8.59
CA ILE A 147 -26.49 4.16 7.99
C ILE A 147 -27.00 2.71 8.07
N PHE A 148 -26.26 1.75 7.54
CA PHE A 148 -26.73 0.36 7.52
C PHE A 148 -26.90 -0.26 8.92
N CYS A 149 -26.15 0.19 9.92
CA CYS A 149 -26.31 -0.26 11.30
C CYS A 149 -27.51 0.39 12.01
N ARG A 150 -27.83 1.66 11.74
CA ARG A 150 -28.96 2.38 12.36
C ARG A 150 -30.32 2.00 11.80
N PHE A 151 -30.40 1.71 10.50
CA PHE A 151 -31.68 1.41 9.84
C PHE A 151 -31.99 -0.09 9.88
N ARG A 152 -32.76 -0.52 10.88
CA ARG A 152 -33.21 -1.92 11.03
C ARG A 152 -34.05 -2.42 9.85
N SER A 153 -34.77 -1.50 9.17
CA SER A 153 -35.58 -1.77 7.98
C SER A 153 -34.76 -2.35 6.81
N LEU A 154 -33.48 -2.00 6.71
CA LEU A 154 -32.59 -2.41 5.61
C LEU A 154 -31.89 -3.75 5.89
N ARG A 155 -32.29 -4.51 6.92
CA ARG A 155 -31.57 -5.72 7.38
C ARG A 155 -32.01 -6.98 6.62
N ASN A 156 -31.39 -7.20 5.46
CA ASN A 156 -31.59 -8.36 4.59
C ASN A 156 -30.27 -9.15 4.45
N THR A 157 -30.32 -10.39 3.93
CA THR A 157 -29.11 -11.22 3.71
C THR A 157 -28.07 -10.50 2.84
N ARG A 158 -28.51 -9.84 1.77
CA ARG A 158 -27.68 -9.00 0.89
C ARG A 158 -26.92 -7.91 1.67
N THR A 159 -27.63 -7.13 2.48
CA THR A 159 -27.01 -6.03 3.23
C THR A 159 -26.11 -6.52 4.36
N ARG A 160 -26.30 -7.74 4.88
CA ARG A 160 -25.33 -8.37 5.80
C ARG A 160 -24.01 -8.68 5.10
N ILE A 161 -24.02 -9.12 3.85
CA ILE A 161 -22.80 -9.35 3.06
C ILE A 161 -22.10 -8.02 2.80
N HIS A 162 -22.82 -6.99 2.32
CA HIS A 162 -22.27 -5.65 2.11
C HIS A 162 -21.64 -5.05 3.39
N LYS A 163 -22.27 -5.24 4.56
CA LYS A 163 -21.69 -4.81 5.85
C LYS A 163 -20.35 -5.47 6.13
N ASN A 164 -20.22 -6.78 5.93
CA ASN A 164 -18.96 -7.48 6.18
C ASN A 164 -17.87 -7.02 5.21
N LEU A 165 -18.23 -6.80 3.94
CA LEU A 165 -17.31 -6.22 2.96
C LEU A 165 -16.84 -4.82 3.37
N PHE A 166 -17.75 -3.95 3.80
CA PHE A 166 -17.39 -2.61 4.28
C PHE A 166 -16.51 -2.66 5.52
N VAL A 167 -16.78 -3.57 6.45
CA VAL A 167 -15.91 -3.77 7.63
C VAL A 167 -14.52 -4.21 7.20
N ALA A 168 -14.40 -5.18 6.29
CA ALA A 168 -13.11 -5.63 5.77
C ALA A 168 -12.33 -4.49 5.09
N MET A 169 -13.02 -3.67 4.27
CA MET A 169 -12.44 -2.48 3.64
C MET A 169 -12.00 -1.43 4.66
N VAL A 170 -12.82 -1.13 5.68
CA VAL A 170 -12.45 -0.17 6.74
C VAL A 170 -11.21 -0.64 7.50
N VAL A 171 -11.16 -1.92 7.91
CA VAL A 171 -10.00 -2.47 8.62
C VAL A 171 -8.75 -2.37 7.74
N GLN A 172 -8.83 -2.78 6.47
CA GLN A 172 -7.71 -2.69 5.52
C GLN A 172 -7.23 -1.24 5.31
N VAL A 173 -8.15 -0.29 5.13
CA VAL A 173 -7.83 1.13 4.93
C VAL A 173 -7.20 1.74 6.19
N LEU A 174 -7.72 1.43 7.38
CA LEU A 174 -7.19 1.92 8.65
C LEU A 174 -5.74 1.47 8.86
N ILE A 175 -5.47 0.17 8.71
CA ILE A 175 -4.10 -0.38 8.88
C ILE A 175 -3.15 0.26 7.88
N ARG A 176 -3.58 0.41 6.62
CA ARG A 176 -2.75 1.03 5.58
C ARG A 176 -2.46 2.51 5.86
N LEU A 177 -3.44 3.27 6.34
CA LEU A 177 -3.22 4.67 6.74
C LEU A 177 -2.29 4.78 7.95
N ILE A 178 -2.41 3.89 8.94
CA ILE A 178 -1.49 3.84 10.09
C ILE A 178 -0.05 3.64 9.62
N LEU A 179 0.19 2.68 8.72
CA LEU A 179 1.52 2.45 8.14
C LEU A 179 2.03 3.66 7.36
N TYR A 180 1.17 4.34 6.60
CA TYR A 180 1.58 5.52 5.81
C TYR A 180 1.93 6.71 6.69
N ILE A 181 1.18 6.92 7.78
CA ILE A 181 1.47 7.95 8.78
C ILE A 181 2.79 7.65 9.47
N ASP A 182 3.05 6.40 9.86
CA ASP A 182 4.31 6.00 10.48
C ASP A 182 5.50 6.30 9.56
N ILE A 183 5.43 5.91 8.28
CA ILE A 183 6.45 6.18 7.27
C ILE A 183 6.70 7.68 7.08
N GLU A 184 5.64 8.51 7.05
CA GLU A 184 5.76 9.96 6.85
C GLU A 184 6.31 10.67 8.10
N VAL A 185 5.91 10.24 9.30
CA VAL A 185 6.47 10.72 10.57
C VAL A 185 7.96 10.39 10.66
N LEU A 186 8.36 9.19 10.25
CA LEU A 186 9.76 8.79 10.10
C LEU A 186 10.52 9.70 9.12
N ARG A 187 9.90 10.05 7.99
CA ARG A 187 10.50 10.94 6.97
C ARG A 187 10.73 12.35 7.51
N LYS A 188 9.73 12.94 8.18
CA LYS A 188 9.81 14.30 8.75
C LYS A 188 10.82 14.43 9.89
N LYS A 189 11.08 13.35 10.63
CA LYS A 189 12.01 13.35 11.75
C LYS A 189 13.49 13.27 11.35
N THR A 190 13.77 13.04 10.07
CA THR A 190 15.13 12.97 9.52
C THR A 190 15.40 14.14 8.56
N PRO A 191 15.45 15.40 9.02
CA PRO A 191 15.83 16.54 8.17
C PRO A 191 17.35 16.50 7.97
N GLY A 192 17.84 15.66 7.06
CA GLY A 192 19.27 15.60 6.73
C GLY A 192 19.76 14.32 6.06
N THR A 193 18.99 13.24 6.07
CA THR A 193 19.38 11.99 5.40
C THR A 193 18.35 11.67 4.34
N GLN A 194 18.66 12.03 3.09
CA GLN A 194 18.03 11.45 1.92
C GLN A 194 18.10 9.92 2.08
N ARG A 195 16.98 9.27 2.41
CA ARG A 195 16.81 7.80 2.32
C ARG A 195 16.69 7.37 0.86
N GLY A 196 17.58 7.89 0.02
CA GLY A 196 17.84 7.34 -1.28
C GLY A 196 19.04 6.43 -1.15
N ILE A 197 18.97 5.27 -1.80
CA ILE A 197 20.16 4.60 -2.33
C ILE A 197 20.69 5.51 -3.47
N GLY A 198 20.99 6.75 -3.12
CA GLY A 198 21.35 7.86 -4.01
C GLY A 198 22.80 8.27 -3.80
N ASN A 199 23.50 7.67 -2.84
CA ASN A 199 24.92 7.88 -2.61
C ASN A 199 25.78 7.37 -3.79
N THR A 200 25.18 6.68 -4.75
CA THR A 200 25.79 6.26 -6.01
C THR A 200 25.56 7.24 -7.16
N VAL A 201 24.88 8.36 -6.92
CA VAL A 201 24.54 9.33 -7.95
C VAL A 201 24.89 10.75 -7.50
N SER A 202 25.87 11.28 -8.22
CA SER A 202 26.19 12.70 -8.45
C SER A 202 25.14 13.73 -8.03
N HIS A 203 25.65 14.77 -7.34
CA HIS A 203 25.02 16.01 -6.88
C HIS A 203 24.54 15.99 -5.43
N ILE A 204 25.47 16.29 -4.52
CA ILE A 204 25.20 16.85 -3.20
C ILE A 204 24.93 18.35 -3.38
N PRO A 205 23.71 18.89 -3.17
CA PRO A 205 23.59 20.27 -2.73
C PRO A 205 24.09 20.32 -1.29
N ARG A 206 25.10 21.15 -1.06
CA ARG A 206 25.69 21.46 0.24
C ARG A 206 24.62 21.56 1.33
N LEU A 207 24.65 20.66 2.30
CA LEU A 207 24.06 20.88 3.61
C LEU A 207 25.20 20.82 4.63
N ILE A 208 25.76 22.00 4.89
CA ILE A 208 26.51 22.30 6.11
C ILE A 208 25.60 21.90 7.28
N PRO A 209 26.01 21.02 8.20
CA PRO A 209 25.29 20.83 9.45
C PRO A 209 25.32 22.19 10.16
N ARG A 210 24.16 22.81 10.31
CA ARG A 210 24.02 24.00 11.14
C ARG A 210 24.32 23.55 12.58
N ASP A 211 25.44 24.01 13.13
CA ASP A 211 25.99 23.63 14.45
C ASP A 211 25.06 23.89 15.66
N ASN A 212 23.82 24.35 15.43
CA ASN A 212 22.84 24.69 16.46
C ASN A 212 21.52 23.90 16.34
N ALA A 213 21.49 22.77 15.63
CA ALA A 213 20.34 21.88 15.68
C ALA A 213 20.35 21.08 16.99
N SER A 214 19.34 21.31 17.82
CA SER A 214 19.06 20.60 19.07
C SER A 214 19.20 19.08 18.88
N PRO A 215 19.63 18.33 19.90
CA PRO A 215 19.71 16.88 19.82
C PRO A 215 18.33 16.33 19.43
N VAL A 216 18.22 15.77 18.23
CA VAL A 216 16.99 15.10 17.81
C VAL A 216 16.89 13.85 18.68
N THR A 217 16.09 13.95 19.73
CA THR A 217 15.68 12.79 20.52
C THR A 217 15.01 11.84 19.53
N TYR A 218 15.67 10.72 19.25
CA TYR A 218 15.07 9.55 18.60
C TYR A 218 13.98 9.02 19.54
N ILE A 219 12.85 9.71 19.66
CA ILE A 219 11.59 9.12 20.09
C ILE A 219 11.31 8.09 19.01
N PRO A 220 11.46 6.81 19.32
CA PRO A 220 11.33 5.79 18.32
C PRO A 220 9.84 5.74 17.93
N SER A 221 9.54 5.51 16.64
CA SER A 221 8.15 5.38 16.19
C SER A 221 7.39 4.37 17.05
N PRO A 222 6.06 4.44 17.19
CA PRO A 222 5.30 3.41 17.91
C PRO A 222 5.62 2.00 17.37
N LEU A 223 5.90 1.87 16.06
CA LEU A 223 6.32 0.64 15.37
C LEU A 223 7.81 0.27 15.52
N SER A 224 8.55 0.96 16.39
CA SER A 224 10.00 0.76 16.56
C SER A 224 10.41 -0.54 17.26
N GLN A 225 9.44 -1.31 17.77
CA GLN A 225 9.68 -2.66 18.23
C GLN A 225 9.53 -3.64 17.05
N PRO A 226 10.50 -4.54 16.82
CA PRO A 226 10.50 -5.44 15.66
C PRO A 226 9.21 -6.26 15.55
N PHE A 227 8.70 -6.77 16.69
CA PHE A 227 7.45 -7.51 16.75
C PHE A 227 6.22 -6.70 16.32
N LEU A 228 6.13 -5.42 16.69
CA LEU A 228 4.99 -4.59 16.32
C LEU A 228 5.01 -4.23 14.84
N CYS A 229 6.20 -4.06 14.25
CA CYS A 229 6.38 -3.85 12.82
C CYS A 229 5.90 -5.08 12.04
N GLU A 230 6.39 -6.27 12.40
CA GLU A 230 6.01 -7.55 11.78
C GLU A 230 4.51 -7.83 11.90
N ALA A 231 3.95 -7.71 13.11
CA ALA A 231 2.52 -7.91 13.35
C ALA A 231 1.66 -6.96 12.50
N THR A 232 2.10 -5.71 12.30
CA THR A 232 1.35 -4.74 11.48
C THR A 232 1.32 -5.15 10.02
N TYR A 233 2.44 -5.64 9.46
CA TYR A 233 2.49 -6.13 8.08
C TYR A 233 1.67 -7.42 7.89
N VAL A 234 1.73 -8.36 8.83
CA VAL A 234 0.87 -9.56 8.83
C VAL A 234 -0.60 -9.15 8.84
N LEU A 235 -0.97 -8.21 9.71
CA LEU A 235 -2.35 -7.73 9.83
C LEU A 235 -2.80 -7.01 8.55
N LEU A 236 -1.93 -6.23 7.91
CA LEU A 236 -2.20 -5.59 6.62
C LEU A 236 -2.52 -6.64 5.55
N GLU A 237 -1.68 -7.67 5.41
CA GLU A 237 -1.87 -8.72 4.41
C GLU A 237 -3.12 -9.57 4.69
N TYR A 238 -3.42 -9.80 5.97
CA TYR A 238 -4.67 -10.43 6.38
C TYR A 238 -5.89 -9.59 5.98
N ALA A 239 -5.90 -8.30 6.34
CA ALA A 239 -7.01 -7.41 6.02
C ALA A 239 -7.21 -7.25 4.51
N LYS A 240 -6.11 -7.16 3.74
CA LYS A 240 -6.14 -7.17 2.27
C LYS A 240 -6.74 -8.46 1.72
N THR A 241 -6.31 -9.62 2.21
CA THR A 241 -6.85 -10.93 1.76
C THR A 241 -8.33 -11.09 2.13
N ALA A 242 -8.73 -10.69 3.34
CA ALA A 242 -10.12 -10.72 3.78
C ALA A 242 -11.00 -9.82 2.91
N MET A 243 -10.53 -8.62 2.56
CA MET A 243 -11.22 -7.75 1.62
C MET A 243 -11.46 -8.45 0.26
N PHE A 244 -10.43 -9.09 -0.31
CA PHE A 244 -10.59 -9.87 -1.56
C PHE A 244 -11.58 -11.02 -1.43
N MET A 245 -11.56 -11.75 -0.31
CA MET A 245 -12.52 -12.85 -0.08
C MET A 245 -13.95 -12.34 0.09
N TRP A 246 -14.16 -11.20 0.74
CA TRP A 246 -15.50 -10.60 0.84
C TRP A 246 -16.00 -10.07 -0.51
N MET A 247 -15.12 -9.52 -1.35
CA MET A 247 -15.46 -9.15 -2.73
C MET A 247 -15.82 -10.38 -3.57
N PHE A 248 -15.14 -11.50 -3.36
CA PHE A 248 -15.48 -12.79 -3.99
C PHE A 248 -16.85 -13.29 -3.57
N ILE A 249 -17.12 -13.31 -2.27
CA ILE A 249 -18.40 -13.76 -1.72
C ILE A 249 -19.54 -12.91 -2.25
N GLU A 250 -19.34 -11.60 -2.38
CA GLU A 250 -20.32 -10.71 -3.01
C GLU A 250 -20.57 -11.06 -4.49
N GLY A 251 -19.51 -11.28 -5.27
CA GLY A 251 -19.61 -11.70 -6.67
C GLY A 251 -20.35 -13.03 -6.83
N LEU A 252 -19.98 -14.03 -6.03
CA LEU A 252 -20.61 -15.35 -5.99
C LEU A 252 -22.09 -15.26 -5.57
N PHE A 253 -22.40 -14.46 -4.54
CA PHE A 253 -23.76 -14.23 -4.09
C PHE A 253 -24.63 -13.60 -5.17
N LEU A 254 -24.12 -12.57 -5.85
CA LEU A 254 -24.83 -11.89 -6.94
C LEU A 254 -25.02 -12.83 -8.14
N HIS A 255 -24.00 -13.60 -8.49
CA HIS A 255 -24.09 -14.62 -9.54
C HIS A 255 -25.21 -15.61 -9.24
N ASN A 256 -25.19 -16.25 -8.07
CA ASN A 256 -26.18 -17.28 -7.72
C ASN A 256 -27.61 -16.72 -7.64
N MET A 257 -27.78 -15.50 -7.13
CA MET A 257 -29.08 -14.83 -7.09
C MET A 257 -29.66 -14.59 -8.49
N VAL A 258 -28.82 -14.21 -9.46
CA VAL A 258 -29.25 -13.89 -10.84
C VAL A 258 -29.47 -15.13 -11.68
N THR A 259 -28.63 -16.17 -11.51
CA THR A 259 -28.59 -17.36 -12.38
C THR A 259 -29.46 -18.50 -11.87
N VAL A 260 -29.45 -18.81 -10.57
CA VAL A 260 -30.05 -20.05 -10.07
C VAL A 260 -31.49 -19.87 -9.58
N THR A 261 -31.93 -18.64 -9.24
CA THR A 261 -33.32 -18.24 -8.89
C THR A 261 -34.13 -19.12 -7.90
N VAL A 262 -33.61 -20.21 -7.35
CA VAL A 262 -34.36 -21.14 -6.49
C VAL A 262 -33.45 -21.64 -5.36
N PHE A 263 -33.89 -21.44 -4.11
CA PHE A 263 -33.30 -21.88 -2.83
C PHE A 263 -32.15 -21.04 -2.24
N GLN A 264 -32.50 -19.96 -1.52
CA GLN A 264 -31.62 -19.29 -0.55
C GLN A 264 -32.04 -19.65 0.88
N GLU A 265 -31.60 -20.81 1.37
CA GLU A 265 -31.73 -21.17 2.79
C GLU A 265 -30.61 -20.55 3.65
N THR A 266 -30.95 -20.26 4.90
CA THR A 266 -30.09 -19.63 5.93
C THR A 266 -28.78 -20.37 6.20
N SER A 267 -28.69 -21.66 5.85
CA SER A 267 -27.51 -22.52 6.02
C SER A 267 -26.27 -22.01 5.27
N TYR A 268 -26.44 -21.49 4.04
CA TYR A 268 -25.31 -21.06 3.22
C TYR A 268 -24.58 -19.84 3.81
N TYR A 269 -25.31 -18.91 4.44
CA TYR A 269 -24.72 -17.68 4.98
C TYR A 269 -23.66 -17.94 6.07
N ARG A 270 -23.82 -19.01 6.87
CA ARG A 270 -22.82 -19.41 7.86
C ARG A 270 -21.50 -19.82 7.18
N MET A 271 -21.60 -20.57 6.08
CA MET A 271 -20.43 -20.97 5.28
C MET A 271 -19.73 -19.75 4.66
N TYR A 272 -20.47 -18.80 4.07
CA TYR A 272 -19.87 -17.56 3.54
C TYR A 272 -19.05 -16.82 4.60
N ARG A 273 -19.51 -16.76 5.85
CA ARG A 273 -18.76 -16.09 6.93
C ARG A 273 -17.46 -16.83 7.28
N PHE A 274 -17.50 -18.15 7.36
CA PHE A 274 -16.31 -18.97 7.61
C PHE A 274 -15.29 -18.82 6.48
N VAL A 275 -15.74 -18.81 5.23
CA VAL A 275 -14.86 -18.59 4.07
C VAL A 275 -14.29 -17.17 4.07
N GLY A 276 -15.14 -16.16 4.32
CA GLY A 276 -14.75 -14.75 4.22
C GLY A 276 -13.73 -14.29 5.25
N TRP A 277 -13.78 -14.82 6.46
CA TRP A 277 -12.83 -14.46 7.53
C TRP A 277 -11.80 -15.56 7.83
N GLY A 278 -12.18 -16.85 7.76
CA GLY A 278 -11.31 -17.96 8.13
C GLY A 278 -10.27 -18.31 7.06
N PHE A 279 -10.65 -18.36 5.79
CA PHE A 279 -9.71 -18.68 4.71
C PHE A 279 -8.54 -17.67 4.60
N PRO A 280 -8.76 -16.34 4.71
CA PRO A 280 -7.67 -15.38 4.82
C PRO A 280 -6.70 -15.66 5.97
N VAL A 281 -7.18 -16.04 7.15
CA VAL A 281 -6.30 -16.38 8.29
C VAL A 281 -5.36 -17.51 7.90
N VAL A 282 -5.88 -18.60 7.35
CA VAL A 282 -5.07 -19.78 6.99
C VAL A 282 -3.96 -19.42 5.99
N ILE A 283 -4.30 -18.74 4.89
CA ILE A 283 -3.28 -18.38 3.89
C ILE A 283 -2.24 -17.41 4.47
N THR A 284 -2.69 -16.40 5.22
CA THR A 284 -1.76 -15.42 5.81
C THR A 284 -0.83 -16.03 6.85
N LEU A 285 -1.28 -17.00 7.64
CA LEU A 285 -0.43 -17.73 8.56
C LEU A 285 0.63 -18.57 7.83
N ILE A 286 0.25 -19.28 6.77
CA ILE A 286 1.20 -20.06 5.96
C ILE A 286 2.29 -19.14 5.41
N TRP A 287 1.92 -18.01 4.81
CA TRP A 287 2.88 -17.03 4.30
C TRP A 287 3.75 -16.41 5.41
N ALA A 288 3.17 -16.07 6.56
CA ALA A 288 3.89 -15.48 7.68
C ALA A 288 4.95 -16.44 8.24
N ILE A 289 4.63 -17.74 8.37
CA ILE A 289 5.59 -18.77 8.82
C ILE A 289 6.75 -18.91 7.82
N VAL A 290 6.44 -19.02 6.52
CA VAL A 290 7.48 -19.12 5.48
C VAL A 290 8.37 -17.87 5.48
N THR A 291 7.78 -16.68 5.62
CA THR A 291 8.52 -15.42 5.68
C THR A 291 9.40 -15.34 6.92
N ALA A 292 8.88 -15.74 8.09
CA ALA A 292 9.66 -15.77 9.32
C ALA A 292 10.85 -16.75 9.27
N LEU A 293 10.74 -17.89 8.58
CA LEU A 293 11.82 -18.87 8.49
C LEU A 293 12.92 -18.49 7.48
N TYR A 294 12.54 -17.91 6.34
CA TYR A 294 13.49 -17.67 5.23
C TYR A 294 13.92 -16.21 5.06
N TYR A 295 13.12 -15.24 5.51
CA TYR A 295 13.36 -13.80 5.33
C TYR A 295 13.92 -13.11 6.59
N HIS A 296 13.49 -13.53 7.79
CA HIS A 296 13.90 -12.96 9.09
C HIS A 296 15.41 -12.82 9.34
N PRO A 297 16.33 -13.70 8.88
CA PRO A 297 17.75 -13.53 9.22
C PRO A 297 18.43 -12.31 8.58
N LYS A 298 17.76 -11.56 7.69
CA LYS A 298 18.43 -10.55 6.84
C LYS A 298 18.11 -9.08 7.18
N SER A 299 16.99 -8.75 7.83
CA SER A 299 16.54 -7.35 8.04
C SER A 299 15.80 -7.10 9.37
N LYS A 300 15.70 -5.82 9.76
CA LYS A 300 15.15 -5.35 11.05
C LYS A 300 13.62 -5.37 11.15
N CYS A 301 12.95 -5.36 9.99
CA CYS A 301 11.52 -5.56 9.82
C CYS A 301 11.30 -6.20 8.44
N TRP A 302 10.11 -6.75 8.18
CA TRP A 302 9.69 -7.27 6.88
C TRP A 302 9.48 -6.16 5.83
N SER A 303 10.33 -5.13 5.79
CA SER A 303 10.26 -4.05 4.81
C SER A 303 10.71 -4.57 3.44
N GLY A 304 9.88 -4.41 2.40
CA GLY A 304 10.18 -4.94 1.05
C GLY A 304 9.84 -6.42 0.84
N TYR A 305 9.05 -7.03 1.73
CA TYR A 305 8.54 -8.40 1.58
C TYR A 305 7.81 -8.66 0.25
N ASN A 306 7.19 -7.62 -0.31
CA ASN A 306 6.45 -7.65 -1.58
C ASN A 306 7.37 -7.92 -2.80
N LEU A 307 8.68 -7.71 -2.71
CA LEU A 307 9.62 -8.10 -3.76
C LEU A 307 10.04 -9.58 -3.69
N SER A 308 9.81 -10.25 -2.55
CA SER A 308 10.21 -11.64 -2.35
C SER A 308 9.35 -12.59 -3.18
N SER A 309 9.95 -13.64 -3.75
CA SER A 309 9.20 -14.66 -4.50
C SER A 309 8.16 -15.40 -3.64
N TYR A 310 8.37 -15.50 -2.32
CA TYR A 310 7.41 -16.13 -1.39
C TYR A 310 6.10 -15.33 -1.26
N PHE A 311 6.08 -14.06 -1.64
CA PHE A 311 4.86 -13.25 -1.66
C PHE A 311 3.79 -13.80 -2.62
N TRP A 312 4.19 -14.64 -3.59
CA TRP A 312 3.27 -15.33 -4.49
C TRP A 312 2.26 -16.24 -3.76
N ILE A 313 2.60 -16.73 -2.56
CA ILE A 313 1.68 -17.52 -1.72
C ILE A 313 0.40 -16.72 -1.40
N LEU A 314 0.50 -15.39 -1.27
CA LEU A 314 -0.63 -14.51 -1.05
C LEU A 314 -1.24 -14.01 -2.36
N GLU A 315 -0.40 -13.58 -3.30
CA GLU A 315 -0.86 -12.97 -4.55
C GLU A 315 -1.54 -13.99 -5.49
N GLY A 316 -1.04 -15.23 -5.57
CA GLY A 316 -1.63 -16.28 -6.42
C GLY A 316 -3.11 -16.55 -6.12
N PRO A 317 -3.50 -16.84 -4.86
CA PRO A 317 -4.90 -17.00 -4.49
C PRO A 317 -5.76 -15.76 -4.73
N ARG A 318 -5.21 -14.55 -4.53
CA ARG A 318 -5.91 -13.29 -4.83
C ARG A 318 -6.20 -13.18 -6.33
N PHE A 319 -5.23 -13.49 -7.17
CA PHE A 319 -5.40 -13.50 -8.63
C PHE A 319 -6.49 -14.47 -9.07
N ALA A 320 -6.45 -15.70 -8.56
CA ALA A 320 -7.45 -16.73 -8.89
C ALA A 320 -8.87 -16.27 -8.53
N VAL A 321 -9.04 -15.66 -7.36
CA VAL A 321 -10.31 -15.09 -6.92
C VAL A 321 -10.81 -13.97 -7.83
N ILE A 322 -9.92 -13.05 -8.25
CA ILE A 322 -10.29 -11.96 -9.15
C ILE A 322 -10.70 -12.51 -10.53
N LEU A 323 -9.98 -13.50 -11.04
CA LEU A 323 -10.30 -14.16 -12.30
C LEU A 323 -11.68 -14.83 -12.24
N LEU A 324 -11.99 -15.53 -11.15
CA LEU A 324 -13.32 -16.12 -10.94
C LEU A 324 -14.42 -15.05 -10.87
N ASN A 325 -14.18 -13.94 -10.16
CA ASN A 325 -15.11 -12.81 -10.12
C ASN A 325 -15.36 -12.18 -11.50
N PHE A 326 -14.33 -12.11 -12.34
CA PHE A 326 -14.48 -11.66 -13.72
C PHE A 326 -15.35 -12.63 -14.54
N LEU A 327 -15.14 -13.95 -14.40
CA LEU A 327 -16.00 -14.95 -15.04
C LEU A 327 -17.46 -14.85 -14.57
N PHE A 328 -17.69 -14.63 -13.28
CA PHE A 328 -19.03 -14.38 -12.75
C PHE A 328 -19.66 -13.14 -13.37
N LEU A 329 -18.92 -12.04 -13.50
CA LEU A 329 -19.40 -10.83 -14.15
C LEU A 329 -19.85 -11.11 -15.59
N LEU A 330 -19.04 -11.83 -16.38
CA LEU A 330 -19.39 -12.18 -17.75
C LEU A 330 -20.68 -13.02 -17.81
N ASN A 331 -20.84 -13.99 -16.91
CA ASN A 331 -22.05 -14.80 -16.82
C ASN A 331 -23.28 -13.98 -16.41
N ILE A 332 -23.13 -13.08 -15.43
CA ILE A 332 -24.20 -12.17 -14.99
C ILE A 332 -24.61 -11.26 -16.16
N ILE A 333 -23.65 -10.68 -16.88
CA ILE A 333 -23.93 -9.84 -18.05
C ILE A 333 -24.69 -10.66 -19.11
N ARG A 334 -24.23 -11.88 -19.41
CA ARG A 334 -24.92 -12.78 -20.36
C ARG A 334 -26.37 -13.01 -19.95
N VAL A 335 -26.61 -13.40 -18.69
CA VAL A 335 -27.97 -13.70 -18.19
C VAL A 335 -28.84 -12.44 -18.13
N LEU A 336 -28.29 -11.31 -17.71
CA LEU A 336 -29.00 -10.03 -17.69
C LEU A 336 -29.41 -9.60 -19.09
N VAL A 337 -28.50 -9.71 -20.07
CA VAL A 337 -28.79 -9.40 -21.48
C VAL A 337 -29.89 -10.31 -22.04
N VAL A 338 -29.86 -11.62 -21.72
CA VAL A 338 -30.90 -12.57 -22.14
C VAL A 338 -32.25 -12.24 -21.50
N LYS A 339 -32.29 -11.98 -20.19
CA LYS A 339 -33.53 -11.64 -19.47
C LYS A 339 -34.12 -10.30 -19.93
N LEU A 340 -33.29 -9.26 -20.14
CA LEU A 340 -33.72 -7.97 -20.67
C LEU A 340 -34.23 -8.07 -22.11
N ARG A 341 -33.69 -9.00 -22.91
CA ARG A 341 -34.23 -9.31 -24.24
C ARG A 341 -35.64 -9.89 -24.14
N GLN A 342 -35.88 -10.81 -23.21
CA GLN A 342 -37.19 -11.45 -23.02
C GLN A 342 -38.24 -10.48 -22.47
N SER A 343 -37.92 -9.66 -21.46
CA SER A 343 -38.88 -8.78 -20.79
C SER A 343 -39.44 -7.66 -21.68
N HIS A 344 -38.68 -7.21 -22.69
CA HIS A 344 -39.13 -6.19 -23.64
C HIS A 344 -39.71 -6.77 -24.94
N THR A 345 -39.79 -8.10 -25.07
CA THR A 345 -40.45 -8.76 -26.22
C THR A 345 -41.98 -8.64 -26.14
N SER A 346 -42.58 -8.43 -24.96
CA SER A 346 -44.05 -8.33 -24.82
C SER A 346 -44.67 -6.97 -25.15
N GLU A 347 -43.89 -5.87 -25.16
CA GLU A 347 -44.44 -4.53 -25.47
C GLU A 347 -43.96 -3.92 -26.81
N ILE A 348 -42.91 -4.45 -27.44
CA ILE A 348 -42.27 -3.86 -28.63
C ILE A 348 -42.24 -4.85 -29.81
N GLU A 349 -43.21 -5.76 -29.91
CA GLU A 349 -43.24 -6.74 -31.01
C GLU A 349 -43.84 -6.20 -32.34
N LYS A 350 -44.40 -4.97 -32.37
CA LYS A 350 -45.11 -4.49 -33.58
C LYS A 350 -44.38 -3.45 -34.45
N VAL A 351 -43.39 -2.70 -33.95
CA VAL A 351 -42.95 -1.47 -34.66
C VAL A 351 -41.54 -1.53 -35.27
N LEU A 352 -40.62 -2.39 -34.81
CA LEU A 352 -39.18 -2.16 -35.07
C LEU A 352 -38.41 -3.36 -35.63
N ARG A 353 -38.97 -4.03 -36.65
CA ARG A 353 -38.32 -5.18 -37.32
C ARG A 353 -37.21 -4.80 -38.33
N SER A 354 -36.92 -3.51 -38.58
CA SER A 354 -36.01 -3.08 -39.68
C SER A 354 -34.57 -2.70 -39.28
N SER A 355 -34.24 -2.45 -37.99
CA SER A 355 -32.88 -1.98 -37.62
C SER A 355 -32.20 -2.82 -36.52
N THR A 356 -32.03 -4.11 -36.80
CA THR A 356 -31.54 -5.15 -35.87
C THR A 356 -30.11 -4.91 -35.33
N ARG A 357 -29.22 -4.24 -36.08
CA ARG A 357 -27.81 -4.00 -35.66
C ARG A 357 -27.63 -2.77 -34.76
N SER A 358 -28.37 -1.68 -35.02
CA SER A 358 -28.26 -0.44 -34.25
C SER A 358 -28.90 -0.57 -32.86
N TRP A 359 -30.00 -1.32 -32.76
CA TRP A 359 -30.69 -1.59 -31.49
C TRP A 359 -29.88 -2.48 -30.53
N ILE A 360 -29.17 -3.50 -31.05
CA ILE A 360 -28.25 -4.34 -30.27
C ILE A 360 -27.16 -3.47 -29.63
N PHE A 361 -26.63 -2.50 -30.38
CA PHE A 361 -25.53 -1.64 -29.95
C PHE A 361 -25.96 -0.67 -28.84
N ILE A 362 -27.15 -0.08 -28.92
CA ILE A 362 -27.66 0.86 -27.91
C ILE A 362 -27.95 0.16 -26.57
N ILE A 363 -28.53 -1.05 -26.61
CA ILE A 363 -28.82 -1.84 -25.39
C ILE A 363 -27.54 -2.41 -24.80
N PHE A 364 -26.63 -2.93 -25.63
CA PHE A 364 -25.30 -3.33 -25.21
C PHE A 364 -24.59 -2.16 -24.52
N ARG A 365 -24.68 -0.93 -25.06
CA ARG A 365 -24.10 0.28 -24.45
C ARG A 365 -24.72 0.61 -23.08
N LYS A 366 -26.02 0.39 -22.88
CA LYS A 366 -26.69 0.57 -21.57
C LYS A 366 -26.27 -0.51 -20.56
N ALA A 367 -26.23 -1.78 -20.97
CA ALA A 367 -25.80 -2.90 -20.11
C ALA A 367 -24.30 -2.80 -19.77
N VAL A 368 -23.45 -2.43 -20.74
CA VAL A 368 -22.03 -2.15 -20.54
C VAL A 368 -21.83 -0.96 -19.61
N ARG A 369 -22.63 0.10 -19.71
CA ARG A 369 -22.54 1.23 -18.76
C ARG A 369 -22.86 0.79 -17.33
N ALA A 370 -23.84 -0.07 -17.12
CA ALA A 370 -24.12 -0.66 -15.80
C ALA A 370 -22.99 -1.61 -15.35
N ALA A 371 -22.43 -2.40 -16.26
CA ALA A 371 -21.32 -3.31 -15.99
C ALA A 371 -20.01 -2.58 -15.64
N VAL A 372 -19.72 -1.44 -16.29
CA VAL A 372 -18.57 -0.56 -15.96
C VAL A 372 -18.67 -0.02 -14.54
N VAL A 373 -19.89 0.18 -14.04
CA VAL A 373 -20.14 0.57 -12.65
C VAL A 373 -19.98 -0.62 -11.68
N LEU A 374 -20.19 -1.86 -12.17
CA LEU A 374 -19.98 -3.11 -11.43
C LEU A 374 -18.52 -3.60 -11.39
N LEU A 375 -17.65 -3.09 -12.28
CA LEU A 375 -16.23 -3.46 -12.36
C LEU A 375 -15.43 -3.11 -11.09
N PRO A 376 -15.54 -1.90 -10.50
CA PRO A 376 -14.89 -1.57 -9.22
C PRO A 376 -15.47 -2.34 -8.03
N LEU A 377 -16.76 -2.71 -8.10
CA LEU A 377 -17.47 -3.45 -7.05
C LEU A 377 -16.91 -4.87 -6.87
N LEU A 378 -16.58 -5.55 -7.97
CA LEU A 378 -16.09 -6.93 -7.95
C LEU A 378 -14.57 -7.05 -7.75
N GLY A 379 -13.87 -5.93 -7.55
CA GLY A 379 -12.42 -5.89 -7.40
C GLY A 379 -11.65 -6.15 -8.70
N ILE A 380 -12.29 -6.07 -9.86
CA ILE A 380 -11.64 -6.33 -11.17
C ILE A 380 -10.63 -5.23 -11.51
N THR A 381 -10.82 -4.01 -10.99
CA THR A 381 -9.83 -2.94 -11.09
C THR A 381 -8.48 -3.31 -10.45
N ASN A 382 -8.47 -4.27 -9.53
CA ASN A 382 -7.24 -4.76 -8.89
C ASN A 382 -6.42 -5.69 -9.80
N VAL A 383 -6.97 -6.17 -10.93
CA VAL A 383 -6.17 -6.87 -11.96
C VAL A 383 -5.04 -5.97 -12.47
N LEU A 384 -5.30 -4.66 -12.61
CA LEU A 384 -4.31 -3.72 -13.09
C LEU A 384 -3.09 -3.63 -12.17
N PHE A 385 -3.27 -3.84 -10.86
CA PHE A 385 -2.18 -3.85 -9.88
C PHE A 385 -1.31 -5.11 -9.97
N MET A 386 -1.85 -6.21 -10.51
CA MET A 386 -1.11 -7.47 -10.66
C MET A 386 -0.34 -7.58 -11.98
N ILE A 387 -0.61 -6.69 -12.95
CA ILE A 387 0.20 -6.59 -14.16
C ILE A 387 1.58 -6.05 -13.74
N GLU A 388 2.66 -6.71 -14.16
CA GLU A 388 4.03 -6.25 -13.86
C GLU A 388 4.19 -4.78 -14.28
N ALA A 389 4.71 -3.97 -13.37
CA ALA A 389 4.87 -2.53 -13.60
C ALA A 389 5.76 -2.31 -14.84
N PRO A 390 5.29 -1.60 -15.89
CA PRO A 390 6.06 -1.38 -17.10
C PRO A 390 7.15 -0.33 -16.85
N LEU A 391 8.30 -0.78 -16.31
CA LEU A 391 9.45 0.05 -15.97
C LEU A 391 10.27 0.49 -17.19
N ASP A 392 9.98 -0.05 -18.38
CA ASP A 392 10.72 0.24 -19.62
C ASP A 392 10.54 1.68 -20.12
N ASN A 393 9.41 2.32 -19.80
CA ASN A 393 9.09 3.67 -20.26
C ASN A 393 8.47 4.49 -19.14
N VAL A 394 9.04 5.65 -18.84
CA VAL A 394 8.56 6.57 -17.79
C VAL A 394 7.08 6.95 -17.98
N LYS A 395 6.65 7.21 -19.23
CA LYS A 395 5.24 7.54 -19.53
C LYS A 395 4.30 6.37 -19.27
N LYS A 396 4.69 5.14 -19.62
CA LYS A 396 3.89 3.92 -19.38
C LYS A 396 3.81 3.62 -17.90
N PHE A 397 4.93 3.75 -17.18
CA PHE A 397 5.00 3.62 -15.73
C PHE A 397 4.12 4.66 -15.03
N ALA A 398 4.19 5.93 -15.43
CA ALA A 398 3.34 6.99 -14.88
C ALA A 398 1.86 6.68 -15.06
N LEU A 399 1.44 6.36 -16.29
CA LEU A 399 0.04 6.04 -16.59
C LEU A 399 -0.44 4.84 -15.77
N TRP A 400 0.35 3.76 -15.72
CA TRP A 400 0.00 2.57 -14.96
C TRP A 400 -0.07 2.86 -13.45
N SER A 401 0.91 3.57 -12.91
CA SER A 401 1.00 3.90 -11.48
C SER A 401 -0.16 4.80 -11.03
N TYR A 402 -0.38 5.94 -11.69
CA TYR A 402 -1.51 6.82 -11.35
C TYR A 402 -2.85 6.11 -11.49
N SER A 403 -3.07 5.33 -12.54
CA SER A 403 -4.35 4.63 -12.75
C SER A 403 -4.61 3.58 -11.67
N THR A 404 -3.61 2.74 -11.36
CA THR A 404 -3.75 1.67 -10.37
C THR A 404 -3.94 2.23 -8.97
N HIS A 405 -3.12 3.19 -8.55
CA HIS A 405 -3.25 3.84 -7.25
C HIS A 405 -4.57 4.59 -7.13
N PHE A 406 -5.02 5.30 -8.17
CA PHE A 406 -6.34 5.97 -8.14
C PHE A 406 -7.48 4.97 -7.96
N LEU A 407 -7.54 3.93 -8.80
CA LEU A 407 -8.64 2.95 -8.75
C LEU A 407 -8.70 2.20 -7.41
N THR A 408 -7.56 1.85 -6.85
CA THR A 408 -7.48 1.16 -5.54
C THR A 408 -7.84 2.09 -4.38
N SER A 409 -7.39 3.35 -4.41
CA SER A 409 -7.64 4.31 -3.33
C SER A 409 -9.11 4.74 -3.23
N PHE A 410 -9.76 4.91 -4.38
CA PHE A 410 -11.17 5.32 -4.46
C PHE A 410 -12.15 4.15 -4.54
N GLN A 411 -11.64 2.90 -4.51
CA GLN A 411 -12.50 1.72 -4.55
C GLN A 411 -13.56 1.75 -3.45
N GLY A 412 -13.16 2.01 -2.20
CA GLY A 412 -14.09 2.11 -1.06
C GLY A 412 -15.14 3.20 -1.24
N LEU A 413 -14.76 4.37 -1.76
CA LEU A 413 -15.67 5.46 -2.08
C LEU A 413 -16.72 5.05 -3.12
N PHE A 414 -16.29 4.45 -4.25
CA PHE A 414 -17.21 4.02 -5.29
C PHE A 414 -18.22 3.00 -4.78
N ILE A 415 -17.76 2.05 -3.96
CA ILE A 415 -18.64 1.02 -3.38
C ILE A 415 -19.63 1.63 -2.39
N ALA A 416 -19.19 2.55 -1.52
CA ALA A 416 -20.07 3.28 -0.61
C ALA A 416 -21.15 4.08 -1.37
N ILE A 417 -20.76 4.77 -2.44
CA ILE A 417 -21.69 5.52 -3.29
C ILE A 417 -22.74 4.61 -3.93
N LEU A 418 -22.32 3.50 -4.52
CA LEU A 418 -23.23 2.63 -5.27
C LEU A 418 -24.16 1.82 -4.37
N TYR A 419 -23.64 1.21 -3.31
CA TYR A 419 -24.44 0.33 -2.46
C TYR A 419 -25.22 1.06 -1.38
N CYS A 420 -24.75 2.23 -0.91
CA CYS A 420 -25.41 3.01 0.12
C CYS A 420 -26.07 4.27 -0.44
N PHE A 421 -25.30 5.24 -0.94
CA PHE A 421 -25.82 6.59 -1.22
C PHE A 421 -26.79 6.66 -2.42
N LEU A 422 -26.52 5.88 -3.48
CA LEU A 422 -27.36 5.81 -4.68
C LEU A 422 -28.44 4.73 -4.60
N ASN A 423 -28.48 3.95 -3.53
CA ASN A 423 -29.44 2.87 -3.39
C ASN A 423 -30.84 3.41 -3.07
N GLY A 424 -31.82 3.09 -3.91
CA GLY A 424 -33.20 3.57 -3.80
C GLY A 424 -33.87 3.20 -2.47
N GLU A 425 -33.64 1.98 -1.97
CA GLU A 425 -34.19 1.52 -0.68
C GLU A 425 -33.65 2.37 0.49
N VAL A 426 -32.36 2.72 0.43
CA VAL A 426 -31.68 3.52 1.45
C VAL A 426 -32.16 4.97 1.38
N ARG A 427 -32.24 5.54 0.18
CA ARG A 427 -32.76 6.90 -0.04
C ARG A 427 -34.20 7.04 0.42
N TYR A 428 -35.05 6.04 0.14
CA TYR A 428 -36.42 6.01 0.61
C TYR A 428 -36.51 5.95 2.15
N SER A 429 -35.73 5.07 2.77
CA SER A 429 -35.68 4.94 4.23
C SER A 429 -35.18 6.22 4.92
N LEU A 430 -34.17 6.88 4.35
CA LEU A 430 -33.66 8.17 4.81
C LEU A 430 -34.71 9.28 4.67
N ALA A 431 -35.42 9.32 3.54
CA ALA A 431 -36.49 10.29 3.33
C ALA A 431 -37.63 10.10 4.34
N ASN A 432 -38.02 8.85 4.63
CA ASN A 432 -39.05 8.56 5.63
C ASN A 432 -38.64 9.03 7.03
N ARG A 433 -37.40 8.76 7.44
CA ARG A 433 -36.87 9.26 8.72
C ARG A 433 -36.84 10.79 8.78
N ARG A 434 -36.46 11.47 7.70
CA ARG A 434 -36.48 12.94 7.65
C ARG A 434 -37.90 13.48 7.84
N LYS A 435 -38.91 12.85 7.23
CA LYS A 435 -40.33 13.20 7.44
C LYS A 435 -40.77 12.99 8.88
N GLU A 436 -40.43 11.85 9.49
CA GLU A 436 -40.76 11.56 10.90
C GLU A 436 -40.10 12.55 11.88
N THR A 437 -38.85 12.94 11.64
CA THR A 437 -38.17 13.94 12.48
C THR A 437 -38.79 15.31 12.31
N LEU A 438 -39.16 15.69 11.08
CA LEU A 438 -39.83 16.97 10.80
C LEU A 438 -41.19 17.05 11.49
N HIS A 439 -42.00 15.98 11.43
CA HIS A 439 -43.28 15.92 12.14
C HIS A 439 -43.11 16.10 13.65
N ARG A 440 -42.14 15.44 14.28
CA ARG A 440 -41.87 15.61 15.72
C ARG A 440 -41.45 17.03 16.09
N ILE A 441 -40.65 17.68 15.25
CA ILE A 441 -40.25 19.08 15.46
C ILE A 441 -41.47 20.00 15.35
N LEU A 442 -42.35 19.77 14.36
CA LEU A 442 -43.58 20.55 14.19
C LEU A 442 -44.54 20.36 15.38
N GLU A 443 -44.76 19.13 15.83
CA GLU A 443 -45.55 18.82 17.04
C GLU A 443 -44.97 19.50 18.29
N THR A 444 -43.65 19.48 18.44
CA THR A 444 -42.98 20.16 19.56
C THR A 444 -43.16 21.67 19.50
N ASN A 445 -43.06 22.27 18.30
CA ASN A 445 -43.27 23.70 18.10
C ASN A 445 -44.73 24.12 18.33
N GLU A 446 -45.70 23.32 17.90
CA GLU A 446 -47.12 23.56 18.20
C GLU A 446 -47.41 23.45 19.70
N TYR A 447 -46.85 22.45 20.38
CA TYR A 447 -46.97 22.32 21.83
C TYR A 447 -46.39 23.54 22.56
N LEU A 448 -45.21 24.01 22.16
CA LEU A 448 -44.60 25.21 22.74
C LEU A 448 -45.45 26.46 22.48
N ARG A 449 -46.01 26.62 21.28
CA ARG A 449 -46.89 27.74 20.92
C ARG A 449 -48.25 27.70 21.64
N SER A 450 -48.69 26.53 22.13
CA SER A 450 -49.90 26.44 22.95
C SER A 450 -49.71 26.85 24.42
N LYS A 451 -48.44 26.93 24.87
CA LYS A 451 -48.07 27.12 26.28
C LYS A 451 -47.58 28.53 26.60
N TYR A 452 -47.23 29.30 25.58
CA TYR A 452 -46.88 30.72 25.63
C TYR A 452 -47.86 31.48 24.75
#